data_AF-A0A7D5YX99-F1
#
_entry.id   AF-A0A7D5YX99-F1
#
_cell.length_a   1.000
_cell.length_b   1.000
_cell.length_c   1.000
_cell.angle_alpha   90.00
_cell.angle_beta   90.00
_cell.angle_gamma   90.00
#
_symmetry.space_group_name_H-M   'P 1'
#
loop_
_entity.id
_entity.type
_entity.pdbx_description
1 polymer ?
#
loop_
_entity_poly.entity_id
_entity_poly.type
_entity_poly.pdbx_seq_one_letter_code
_entity_poly.pdbx_strand_id
1 'polypeptide(L)'
;MSEEESRPKKMCPKCSVRAPLALKADTADTTGNPTKRRSTAATLPPTPPRPKNISATHILKPHISPRPLRKMKPTSILAGLASSAAAMPAHTIQPDQVLETSAEFAAQFNPAPVPRWTVQEARRACAQDDSLCTWRFLVDTHVAAKTDVTFVVRGPGASRNSGGAQNLGDFTFTSGYDAAGFTTFAAVDNRRGLIAFPAYSDADVADGRVAVDRDYDVYYVRS
;
A
#
# COMPACT_ATOMS: atom_id res chain seq x y z
N MET A 1 52.60 -11.31 18.47
CA MET A 1 53.38 -12.48 18.05
C MET A 1 52.40 -13.65 18.09
N SER A 2 51.74 -14.04 17.01
CA SER A 2 52.32 -14.33 15.70
C SER A 2 51.43 -13.87 14.54
N GLU A 3 52.10 -13.28 13.55
CA GLU A 3 51.67 -13.16 12.16
C GLU A 3 51.44 -14.55 11.54
N GLU A 4 50.43 -14.68 10.68
CA GLU A 4 50.61 -15.47 9.47
C GLU A 4 49.97 -14.74 8.28
N GLU A 5 50.75 -14.74 7.22
CA GLU A 5 50.81 -13.78 6.14
C GLU A 5 50.45 -14.51 4.83
N SER A 6 49.63 -13.88 3.98
CA SER A 6 49.80 -13.83 2.51
C SER A 6 49.75 -15.12 1.68
N ARG A 7 48.80 -15.22 0.74
CA ARG A 7 48.93 -14.65 -0.62
C ARG A 7 47.73 -14.97 -1.53
N PRO A 8 47.45 -14.10 -2.51
CA PRO A 8 46.47 -14.30 -3.58
C PRO A 8 47.12 -14.77 -4.90
N LYS A 9 46.25 -14.99 -5.90
CA LYS A 9 46.44 -15.09 -7.38
C LYS A 9 46.23 -16.48 -7.97
N LYS A 10 45.18 -16.61 -8.77
CA LYS A 10 45.25 -17.21 -10.12
C LYS A 10 44.31 -16.46 -11.07
N MET A 11 44.94 -15.67 -11.94
CA MET A 11 44.37 -15.02 -13.11
C MET A 11 44.22 -16.06 -14.24
N CYS A 12 43.16 -15.91 -15.05
CA CYS A 12 42.81 -16.65 -16.26
C CYS A 12 43.94 -16.78 -17.30
N PRO A 13 43.83 -17.70 -18.28
CA PRO A 13 43.36 -17.24 -19.60
C PRO A 13 42.62 -18.29 -20.45
N LYS A 14 41.91 -17.78 -21.48
CA LYS A 14 41.38 -18.44 -22.68
C LYS A 14 39.91 -18.85 -22.65
N CYS A 15 39.12 -18.06 -23.38
CA CYS A 15 38.12 -18.43 -24.41
C CYS A 15 37.00 -17.37 -24.36
N SER A 16 36.53 -16.76 -25.42
CA SER A 16 36.94 -16.67 -26.82
C SER A 16 36.16 -15.46 -27.31
N VAL A 17 36.83 -14.57 -28.03
CA VAL A 17 36.21 -13.42 -28.68
C VAL A 17 35.30 -13.93 -29.80
N ARG A 18 34.01 -13.55 -29.80
CA ARG A 18 33.21 -13.51 -31.03
C ARG A 18 32.55 -12.15 -31.15
N ALA A 19 32.89 -11.51 -32.26
CA ALA A 19 32.47 -10.19 -32.71
C ALA A 19 30.95 -10.09 -32.95
N PRO A 20 30.41 -8.86 -32.97
CA PRO A 20 29.01 -8.60 -33.31
C PRO A 20 28.77 -8.74 -34.82
N LEU A 21 27.69 -9.44 -35.19
CA LEU A 21 27.13 -9.36 -36.54
C LEU A 21 26.40 -8.01 -36.67
N ALA A 22 26.95 -7.15 -37.51
CA ALA A 22 26.22 -6.07 -38.15
C ALA A 22 25.28 -6.66 -39.21
N LEU A 23 24.00 -6.30 -39.22
CA LEU A 23 23.19 -6.40 -40.43
C LEU A 23 22.05 -5.37 -40.45
N LYS A 24 22.28 -4.37 -41.31
CA LYS A 24 21.35 -3.66 -42.21
C LYS A 24 20.21 -2.83 -41.60
N ALA A 25 20.43 -1.52 -41.63
CA ALA A 25 19.38 -0.54 -41.85
C ALA A 25 18.84 -0.69 -43.29
N ASP A 26 17.54 -0.94 -43.41
CA ASP A 26 16.82 -0.74 -44.67
C ASP A 26 16.14 0.63 -44.61
N THR A 27 16.65 1.52 -45.45
CA THR A 27 16.00 2.78 -45.83
C THR A 27 15.19 2.49 -47.08
N ALA A 28 13.87 2.66 -47.02
CA ALA A 28 13.02 2.72 -48.20
C ALA A 28 12.08 3.93 -48.08
N ASP A 29 12.47 4.97 -48.79
CA ASP A 29 11.63 6.03 -49.32
C ASP A 29 10.66 5.43 -50.37
N THR A 30 9.40 5.87 -50.41
CA THR A 30 8.58 6.11 -51.63
C THR A 30 7.17 6.58 -51.23
N THR A 31 6.99 7.90 -51.33
CA THR A 31 5.95 8.58 -52.13
C THR A 31 4.58 7.89 -52.39
N GLY A 32 3.51 8.50 -51.85
CA GLY A 32 2.30 8.88 -52.59
C GLY A 32 1.26 7.80 -52.98
N ASN A 33 0.05 7.90 -52.41
CA ASN A 33 -1.21 8.29 -53.10
C ASN A 33 -2.43 8.02 -52.17
N PRO A 34 -3.40 8.95 -52.00
CA PRO A 34 -4.61 8.71 -51.24
C PRO A 34 -5.65 7.97 -52.09
N THR A 35 -6.71 7.48 -51.42
CA THR A 35 -8.00 7.05 -52.00
C THR A 35 -8.17 5.53 -52.22
N LYS A 36 -8.69 4.84 -51.21
CA LYS A 36 -9.96 4.10 -51.37
C LYS A 36 -10.60 3.75 -50.03
N ARG A 37 -11.81 4.27 -49.84
CA ARG A 37 -12.78 3.87 -48.82
C ARG A 37 -12.94 2.34 -48.81
N ARG A 38 -12.87 1.75 -47.62
CA ARG A 38 -13.71 0.59 -47.30
C ARG A 38 -14.19 0.72 -45.86
N SER A 39 -15.45 1.14 -45.74
CA SER A 39 -16.24 1.08 -44.51
C SER A 39 -16.37 -0.38 -44.12
N THR A 40 -15.58 -0.84 -43.15
CA THR A 40 -15.89 -2.05 -42.40
C THR A 40 -16.91 -1.66 -41.33
N ALA A 41 -18.15 -2.09 -41.55
CA ALA A 41 -19.19 -2.05 -40.54
C ALA A 41 -18.70 -2.79 -39.29
N ALA A 42 -18.55 -2.05 -38.20
CA ALA A 42 -18.28 -2.62 -36.89
C ALA A 42 -19.50 -3.44 -36.48
N THR A 43 -19.33 -4.76 -36.42
CA THR A 43 -20.27 -5.66 -35.76
C THR A 43 -20.35 -5.26 -34.29
N LEU A 44 -21.49 -4.71 -33.88
CA LEU A 44 -21.80 -4.38 -32.49
C LEU A 44 -21.72 -5.65 -31.63
N PRO A 45 -21.10 -5.60 -30.44
CA PRO A 45 -21.16 -6.70 -29.49
C PRO A 45 -22.61 -6.92 -29.02
N PRO A 46 -23.00 -8.18 -28.69
CA PRO A 46 -24.35 -8.49 -28.24
C PRO A 46 -24.70 -7.73 -26.96
N THR A 47 -25.86 -7.09 -26.98
CA THR A 47 -26.42 -6.34 -25.86
C THR A 47 -26.60 -7.27 -24.64
N PRO A 48 -26.12 -6.89 -23.44
CA PRO A 48 -26.35 -7.70 -22.25
C PRO A 48 -27.85 -7.78 -21.92
N PRO A 49 -28.32 -8.92 -21.40
CA PRO A 49 -29.73 -9.11 -21.05
C PRO A 49 -30.17 -8.10 -19.99
N ARG A 50 -31.29 -7.44 -20.28
CA ARG A 50 -31.98 -6.49 -19.41
C ARG A 50 -32.26 -7.14 -18.04
N PRO A 51 -31.86 -6.52 -16.91
CA PRO A 51 -32.17 -7.07 -15.59
C PRO A 51 -33.68 -7.11 -15.39
N LYS A 52 -34.19 -8.29 -15.03
CA LYS A 52 -35.59 -8.49 -14.66
C LYS A 52 -35.86 -7.68 -13.40
N ASN A 53 -36.92 -6.89 -13.46
CA ASN A 53 -37.44 -6.07 -12.39
C ASN A 53 -37.88 -6.98 -11.22
N ILE A 54 -37.05 -7.10 -10.18
CA ILE A 54 -37.43 -7.79 -8.94
C ILE A 54 -38.09 -6.74 -8.04
N SER A 55 -39.40 -6.64 -8.19
CA SER A 55 -40.27 -6.01 -7.22
C SER A 55 -40.49 -7.01 -6.08
N ALA A 56 -39.86 -6.81 -4.93
CA ALA A 56 -40.23 -7.50 -3.70
C ALA A 56 -39.85 -6.64 -2.48
N THR A 57 -40.74 -5.72 -2.17
CA THR A 57 -40.87 -5.10 -0.86
C THR A 57 -41.05 -6.19 0.19
N HIS A 58 -40.04 -6.45 1.01
CA HIS A 58 -40.20 -7.17 2.27
C HIS A 58 -39.47 -6.41 3.38
N ILE A 59 -40.19 -5.46 3.96
CA ILE A 59 -39.79 -4.74 5.17
C ILE A 59 -39.87 -5.75 6.32
N LEU A 60 -38.76 -6.41 6.63
CA LEU A 60 -38.57 -7.14 7.87
C LEU A 60 -38.44 -6.12 9.01
N LYS A 61 -39.52 -5.98 9.80
CA LYS A 61 -39.50 -5.30 11.11
C LYS A 61 -38.44 -5.97 12.00
N PRO A 62 -37.47 -5.24 12.56
CA PRO A 62 -36.62 -5.77 13.60
C PRO A 62 -37.44 -5.99 14.87
N HIS A 63 -37.55 -7.24 15.30
CA HIS A 63 -38.11 -7.61 16.60
C HIS A 63 -37.09 -7.25 17.69
N ILE A 64 -37.14 -5.99 18.14
CA ILE A 64 -36.35 -5.52 19.29
C ILE A 64 -36.95 -6.15 20.54
N SER A 65 -36.33 -7.23 21.01
CA SER A 65 -36.62 -7.82 22.30
C SER A 65 -36.13 -6.88 23.41
N PRO A 66 -37.00 -6.39 24.32
CA PRO A 66 -36.56 -5.56 25.43
C PRO A 66 -35.70 -6.38 26.39
N ARG A 67 -34.43 -6.00 26.56
CA ARG A 67 -33.60 -6.55 27.64
C ARG A 67 -34.14 -6.04 28.97
N PRO A 68 -34.27 -6.91 30.00
CA PRO A 68 -34.62 -6.47 31.33
C PRO A 68 -33.50 -5.59 31.89
N LEU A 69 -33.86 -4.37 32.27
CA LEU A 69 -33.05 -3.44 33.05
C LEU A 69 -32.63 -4.11 34.37
N ARG A 70 -31.36 -4.52 34.46
CA ARG A 70 -30.74 -4.87 35.75
C ARG A 70 -30.71 -3.60 36.60
N LYS A 71 -31.49 -3.59 37.67
CA LYS A 71 -31.38 -2.64 38.78
C LYS A 71 -29.98 -2.76 39.38
N MET A 72 -29.08 -1.85 39.02
CA MET A 72 -27.84 -1.63 39.75
C MET A 72 -28.18 -1.00 41.10
N LYS A 73 -27.81 -1.69 42.18
CA LYS A 73 -27.87 -1.16 43.54
C LYS A 73 -26.76 -0.11 43.69
N PRO A 74 -27.03 1.06 44.27
CA PRO A 74 -26.00 2.04 44.58
C PRO A 74 -25.19 1.51 45.77
N THR A 75 -24.00 0.98 45.49
CA THR A 75 -23.01 0.72 46.53
C THR A 75 -22.19 2.00 46.71
N SER A 76 -22.59 2.81 47.70
CA SER A 76 -21.77 3.91 48.20
C SER A 76 -20.47 3.36 48.77
N ILE A 77 -19.37 3.55 48.05
CA ILE A 77 -18.02 3.46 48.63
C ILE A 77 -17.52 4.90 48.77
N LEU A 78 -17.79 5.48 49.94
CA LEU A 78 -17.03 6.64 50.44
C LEU A 78 -15.72 6.09 51.00
N ALA A 79 -14.65 6.17 50.21
CA ALA A 79 -13.28 6.02 50.68
C ALA A 79 -12.50 7.28 50.29
N GLY A 80 -11.92 7.93 51.30
CA GLY A 80 -11.38 9.27 51.22
C GLY A 80 -10.23 9.43 50.23
N LEU A 81 -10.35 10.46 49.39
CA LEU A 81 -9.24 11.04 48.66
C LEU A 81 -8.61 12.11 49.56
N ALA A 82 -7.51 11.76 50.23
CA ALA A 82 -6.58 12.75 50.72
C ALA A 82 -5.85 13.33 49.50
N SER A 83 -6.30 14.49 49.02
CA SER A 83 -5.63 15.24 47.94
C SER A 83 -4.31 15.80 48.46
N SER A 84 -3.22 15.06 48.26
CA SER A 84 -1.89 15.65 48.27
C SER A 84 -1.66 16.34 46.92
N ALA A 85 -2.06 17.61 46.84
CA ALA A 85 -1.67 18.49 45.74
C ALA A 85 -0.17 18.80 45.87
N ALA A 86 0.68 17.90 45.38
CA ALA A 86 2.06 18.25 45.08
C ALA A 86 2.03 19.19 43.87
N ALA A 87 2.37 20.47 44.09
CA ALA A 87 2.63 21.41 43.01
C ALA A 87 3.78 20.83 42.17
N MET A 88 3.44 20.23 41.03
CA MET A 88 4.42 19.85 40.02
C MET A 88 5.15 21.13 39.61
N PRO A 89 6.49 21.20 39.68
CA PRO A 89 7.21 22.35 39.16
C PRO A 89 6.85 22.49 37.68
N ALA A 90 6.40 23.68 37.28
CA ALA A 90 6.23 24.00 35.88
C ALA A 90 7.59 23.83 35.20
N HIS A 91 7.75 22.73 34.46
CA HIS A 91 8.97 22.48 33.70
C HIS A 91 8.92 23.43 32.50
N THR A 92 9.51 24.60 32.66
CA THR A 92 9.68 25.55 31.56
C THR A 92 10.60 24.88 30.54
N ILE A 93 10.05 24.46 29.40
CA ILE A 93 10.82 23.99 28.25
C ILE A 93 11.76 25.14 27.87
N GLN A 94 13.05 24.96 28.12
CA GLN A 94 14.05 25.95 27.77
C GLN A 94 14.24 25.96 26.23
N PRO A 95 14.48 27.11 25.60
CA PRO A 95 14.60 27.23 24.15
C PRO A 95 15.80 26.47 23.55
N ASP A 96 16.83 26.15 24.34
CA ASP A 96 17.96 25.30 23.93
C ASP A 96 17.59 23.81 23.84
N GLN A 97 16.57 23.36 24.59
CA GLN A 97 16.03 21.99 24.53
C GLN A 97 15.10 21.78 23.31
N VAL A 98 14.78 22.85 22.58
CA VAL A 98 14.01 22.80 21.32
C VAL A 98 14.94 22.61 20.10
N LEU A 99 16.25 22.73 20.31
CA LEU A 99 17.31 22.59 19.29
C LEU A 99 18.15 21.31 19.47
N GLU A 100 17.72 20.34 20.26
CA GLU A 100 18.25 18.96 20.28
C GLU A 100 17.28 18.00 19.57
N THR A 101 17.40 17.76 18.28
CA THR A 101 17.15 18.69 17.16
C THR A 101 16.40 17.89 16.10
N SER A 102 15.81 18.50 15.08
CA SER A 102 15.21 17.79 13.94
C SER A 102 16.07 16.64 13.37
N ALA A 103 17.40 16.69 13.53
CA ALA A 103 18.33 15.62 13.15
C ALA A 103 18.20 14.35 14.02
N GLU A 104 18.02 14.47 15.33
CA GLU A 104 17.81 13.32 16.22
C GLU A 104 16.41 12.75 16.06
N PHE A 105 15.40 13.62 15.89
CA PHE A 105 14.06 13.19 15.51
C PHE A 105 14.07 12.47 14.15
N ALA A 106 14.80 12.99 13.16
CA ALA A 106 14.99 12.29 11.89
C ALA A 106 15.75 10.97 12.06
N ALA A 107 16.74 10.92 12.97
CA ALA A 107 17.48 9.69 13.28
C ALA A 107 16.60 8.61 13.93
N GLN A 108 15.49 8.97 14.60
CA GLN A 108 14.50 8.00 15.08
C GLN A 108 13.80 7.25 13.94
N PHE A 109 13.72 7.85 12.76
CA PHE A 109 13.12 7.28 11.55
C PHE A 109 14.17 6.98 10.49
N ASN A 110 15.32 6.44 10.89
CA ASN A 110 16.29 5.96 9.91
C ASN A 110 15.73 4.72 9.18
N PRO A 111 15.65 4.73 7.84
CA PRO A 111 15.30 3.53 7.08
C PRO A 111 16.24 2.37 7.44
N ALA A 112 15.70 1.16 7.40
CA ALA A 112 16.50 -0.05 7.47
C ALA A 112 17.53 -0.05 6.32
N PRO A 113 18.77 -0.54 6.55
CA PRO A 113 19.83 -0.59 5.55
C PRO A 113 19.59 -1.71 4.53
N VAL A 114 18.44 -1.70 3.88
CA VAL A 114 17.98 -2.64 2.85
C VAL A 114 17.57 -1.86 1.60
N PRO A 115 17.49 -2.50 0.43
CA PRO A 115 16.93 -1.83 -0.75
C PRO A 115 15.53 -1.29 -0.47
N ARG A 116 15.26 -0.06 -0.96
CA ARG A 116 13.91 0.49 -0.98
C ARG A 116 12.98 -0.45 -1.75
N TRP A 117 11.75 -0.58 -1.30
CA TRP A 117 10.78 -1.42 -2.00
C TRP A 117 10.14 -0.62 -3.13
N THR A 118 10.03 -1.22 -4.31
CA THR A 118 9.29 -0.64 -5.42
C THR A 118 7.89 -1.24 -5.43
N VAL A 119 6.86 -0.41 -5.38
CA VAL A 119 5.49 -0.85 -5.65
C VAL A 119 5.13 -0.48 -7.08
N GLN A 120 4.69 -1.49 -7.82
CA GLN A 120 4.47 -1.39 -9.25
C GLN A 120 3.01 -1.65 -9.60
N GLU A 121 2.57 -1.02 -10.68
CA GLU A 121 1.26 -1.21 -11.27
C GLU A 121 0.06 -1.04 -10.30
N ALA A 122 0.19 -0.14 -9.32
CA ALA A 122 -0.86 0.04 -8.33
C ALA A 122 -2.15 0.60 -8.92
N ARG A 123 -3.27 -0.06 -8.64
CA ARG A 123 -4.60 0.28 -9.18
C ARG A 123 -5.70 -0.08 -8.20
N ARG A 124 -6.77 0.73 -8.18
CA ARG A 124 -7.99 0.48 -7.40
C ARG A 124 -9.19 0.30 -8.32
N ALA A 125 -9.93 -0.79 -8.12
CA ALA A 125 -11.20 -1.03 -8.80
C ALA A 125 -12.31 -1.18 -7.75
N CYS A 126 -13.36 -0.38 -7.87
CA CYS A 126 -14.48 -0.38 -6.94
C CYS A 126 -15.76 -0.88 -7.61
N ALA A 127 -16.63 -1.53 -6.83
CA ALA A 127 -17.99 -1.83 -7.22
C ALA A 127 -18.77 -0.53 -7.46
N GLN A 128 -19.79 -0.57 -8.34
CA GLN A 128 -20.60 0.60 -8.69
C GLN A 128 -21.33 1.22 -7.49
N ASP A 129 -21.69 0.41 -6.51
CA ASP A 129 -22.33 0.84 -5.26
C ASP A 129 -21.32 1.23 -4.17
N ASP A 130 -20.02 1.23 -4.50
CA ASP A 130 -18.92 1.52 -3.58
C ASP A 130 -18.96 0.68 -2.29
N SER A 131 -19.50 -0.55 -2.37
CA SER A 131 -19.56 -1.49 -1.25
C SER A 131 -18.27 -2.31 -1.08
N LEU A 132 -17.44 -2.33 -2.12
CA LEU A 132 -16.21 -3.09 -2.21
C LEU A 132 -15.22 -2.42 -3.15
N CYS A 133 -13.96 -2.32 -2.73
CA CYS A 133 -12.85 -1.96 -3.59
C CYS A 133 -11.75 -3.00 -3.51
N THR A 134 -11.19 -3.36 -4.66
CA THR A 134 -10.04 -4.24 -4.78
C THR A 134 -8.84 -3.42 -5.24
N TRP A 135 -7.77 -3.51 -4.49
CA TRP A 135 -6.46 -3.01 -4.83
C TRP A 135 -5.60 -4.13 -5.41
N ARG A 136 -4.87 -3.82 -6.47
CA ARG A 136 -3.85 -4.71 -7.03
C ARG A 136 -2.56 -3.96 -7.26
N PHE A 137 -1.44 -4.58 -6.89
CA PHE A 137 -0.10 -4.06 -7.13
C PHE A 137 0.94 -5.18 -6.95
N LEU A 138 2.14 -4.95 -7.48
CA LEU A 138 3.29 -5.81 -7.26
C LEU A 138 4.25 -5.15 -6.26
N VAL A 139 4.75 -5.91 -5.30
CA VAL A 139 5.81 -5.45 -4.39
C VAL A 139 7.13 -6.09 -4.80
N ASP A 140 8.08 -5.27 -5.22
CA ASP A 140 9.46 -5.67 -5.49
C ASP A 140 10.36 -5.23 -4.34
N THR A 141 10.88 -6.21 -3.60
CA THR A 141 11.82 -5.96 -2.50
C THR A 141 13.27 -5.97 -2.98
N HIS A 142 13.54 -6.29 -4.25
CA HIS A 142 14.86 -6.45 -4.87
C HIS A 142 15.74 -7.55 -4.26
N VAL A 143 15.18 -8.39 -3.39
CA VAL A 143 15.88 -9.45 -2.65
C VAL A 143 15.16 -10.80 -2.72
N ALA A 144 14.00 -10.83 -3.37
CA ALA A 144 13.18 -12.01 -3.63
C ALA A 144 12.35 -11.77 -4.90
N ALA A 145 11.61 -12.79 -5.34
CA ALA A 145 10.62 -12.62 -6.40
C ALA A 145 9.56 -11.60 -5.99
N LYS A 146 9.02 -10.86 -6.98
CA LYS A 146 7.94 -9.89 -6.75
C LYS A 146 6.71 -10.58 -6.19
N THR A 147 6.05 -9.93 -5.24
CA THR A 147 4.79 -10.41 -4.65
C THR A 147 3.62 -9.73 -5.34
N ASP A 148 2.71 -10.50 -5.94
CA ASP A 148 1.42 -9.99 -6.40
C ASP A 148 0.47 -9.86 -5.21
N VAL A 149 -0.05 -8.66 -5.00
CA VAL A 149 -0.90 -8.30 -3.87
C VAL A 149 -2.29 -7.99 -4.38
N THR A 150 -3.29 -8.73 -3.87
CA THR A 150 -4.71 -8.41 -4.02
C THR A 150 -5.30 -8.11 -2.65
N PHE A 151 -5.57 -6.83 -2.38
CA PHE A 151 -6.10 -6.35 -1.10
C PHE A 151 -7.52 -5.84 -1.26
N VAL A 152 -8.43 -6.23 -0.36
CA VAL A 152 -9.88 -5.92 -0.51
C VAL A 152 -10.39 -5.05 0.64
N VAL A 153 -10.98 -3.91 0.33
CA VAL A 153 -11.73 -3.08 1.29
C VAL A 153 -13.22 -3.32 1.08
N ARG A 154 -13.97 -3.50 2.17
CA ARG A 154 -15.42 -3.73 2.15
C ARG A 154 -16.14 -2.75 3.07
N GLY A 155 -17.39 -2.46 2.73
CA GLY A 155 -18.29 -1.61 3.52
C GLY A 155 -18.81 -0.44 2.69
N PRO A 156 -19.82 0.29 3.18
CA PRO A 156 -20.32 1.49 2.52
C PRO A 156 -19.20 2.52 2.35
N GLY A 157 -19.00 3.03 1.15
CA GLY A 157 -17.92 3.99 0.90
C GLY A 157 -16.54 3.35 0.86
N ALA A 158 -16.42 2.10 0.40
CA ALA A 158 -15.19 1.31 0.42
C ALA A 158 -13.99 2.03 -0.22
N SER A 159 -14.23 2.87 -1.23
CA SER A 159 -13.21 3.70 -1.87
C SER A 159 -12.46 4.61 -0.90
N ARG A 160 -13.11 5.01 0.19
CA ARG A 160 -12.66 6.01 1.16
C ARG A 160 -12.64 5.47 2.59
N ASN A 161 -12.56 4.15 2.73
CA ASN A 161 -12.57 3.48 4.02
C ASN A 161 -11.21 2.84 4.32
N SER A 162 -10.92 2.68 5.61
CA SER A 162 -9.76 1.92 6.05
C SER A 162 -9.99 0.42 5.90
N GLY A 163 -9.02 -0.28 5.32
CA GLY A 163 -9.05 -1.73 5.22
C GLY A 163 -8.37 -2.40 6.42
N GLY A 164 -9.03 -3.40 6.99
CA GLY A 164 -8.46 -4.24 8.05
C GLY A 164 -7.28 -5.09 7.57
N ALA A 165 -6.57 -5.68 8.52
CA ALA A 165 -5.38 -6.50 8.26
C ALA A 165 -5.69 -7.72 7.39
N GLN A 166 -4.86 -7.93 6.36
CA GLN A 166 -4.94 -9.07 5.45
C GLN A 166 -3.56 -9.68 5.27
N ASN A 167 -3.47 -10.99 5.48
CA ASN A 167 -2.25 -11.76 5.27
C ASN A 167 -2.21 -12.24 3.81
N LEU A 168 -1.16 -11.85 3.09
CA LEU A 168 -0.96 -12.09 1.67
C LEU A 168 0.46 -12.65 1.46
N GLY A 169 0.59 -13.96 1.63
CA GLY A 169 1.89 -14.63 1.69
C GLY A 169 2.65 -14.26 2.97
N ASP A 170 3.91 -13.85 2.81
CA ASP A 170 4.76 -13.39 3.91
C ASP A 170 4.37 -11.99 4.43
N PHE A 171 3.51 -11.28 3.70
CA PHE A 171 3.12 -9.90 4.01
C PHE A 171 1.81 -9.80 4.79
N THR A 172 1.72 -8.83 5.69
CA THR A 172 0.46 -8.31 6.25
C THR A 172 0.23 -6.90 5.71
N PHE A 173 -0.94 -6.67 5.13
CA PHE A 173 -1.35 -5.34 4.67
C PHE A 173 -2.50 -4.81 5.52
N THR A 174 -2.41 -3.55 5.94
CA THR A 174 -3.57 -2.73 6.34
C THR A 174 -3.61 -1.49 5.46
N SER A 175 -4.75 -0.79 5.45
CA SER A 175 -4.84 0.51 4.80
C SER A 175 -5.62 1.52 5.63
N GLY A 176 -5.26 2.79 5.46
CA GLY A 176 -6.02 3.94 5.93
C GLY A 176 -6.35 4.87 4.78
N TYR A 177 -7.42 5.64 4.95
CA TYR A 177 -7.81 6.70 4.03
C TYR A 177 -7.89 8.03 4.78
N ASP A 178 -7.45 9.12 4.15
CA ASP A 178 -7.52 10.47 4.73
C ASP A 178 -8.48 11.41 3.99
N ALA A 179 -8.83 12.52 4.63
CA ALA A 179 -9.73 13.51 4.04
C ALA A 179 -9.14 14.26 2.83
N ALA A 180 -7.83 14.13 2.57
CA ALA A 180 -7.15 14.75 1.44
C ALA A 180 -7.19 13.87 0.17
N GLY A 181 -7.77 12.67 0.25
CA GLY A 181 -7.91 11.78 -0.90
C GLY A 181 -6.76 10.82 -1.09
N PHE A 182 -6.02 10.50 -0.02
CA PHE A 182 -4.95 9.50 -0.07
C PHE A 182 -5.37 8.20 0.60
N THR A 183 -5.01 7.09 -0.04
CA THR A 183 -4.96 5.78 0.58
C THR A 183 -3.52 5.43 0.89
N THR A 184 -3.23 5.13 2.16
CA THR A 184 -1.91 4.70 2.63
C THR A 184 -2.00 3.26 3.11
N PHE A 185 -1.03 2.45 2.72
CA PHE A 185 -0.87 1.07 3.16
C PHE A 185 0.20 0.97 4.23
N ALA A 186 0.02 0.08 5.19
CA ALA A 186 1.13 -0.47 5.96
C ALA A 186 1.42 -1.87 5.40
N ALA A 187 2.56 -2.01 4.72
CA ALA A 187 3.00 -3.25 4.11
C ALA A 187 4.07 -3.89 5.00
N VAL A 188 3.70 -4.87 5.81
CA VAL A 188 4.61 -5.54 6.74
C VAL A 188 5.10 -6.85 6.14
N ASP A 189 6.41 -7.00 5.94
CA ASP A 189 7.04 -8.31 5.71
C ASP A 189 7.27 -8.97 7.09
N ASN A 190 6.38 -9.89 7.46
CA ASN A 190 6.43 -10.54 8.78
C ASN A 190 7.65 -11.45 8.93
N ARG A 191 8.20 -11.95 7.83
CA ARG A 191 9.33 -12.87 7.85
C ARG A 191 10.63 -12.13 8.15
N ARG A 192 10.78 -10.92 7.62
CA ARG A 192 11.98 -10.09 7.81
C ARG A 192 11.84 -9.03 8.89
N GLY A 193 10.63 -8.82 9.41
CA GLY A 193 10.36 -7.77 10.39
C GLY A 193 10.54 -6.37 9.80
N LEU A 194 10.12 -6.19 8.54
CA LEU A 194 10.27 -4.94 7.79
C LEU A 194 8.90 -4.36 7.44
N ILE A 195 8.83 -3.04 7.27
CA ILE A 195 7.61 -2.32 6.90
C ILE A 195 7.91 -1.19 5.92
N ALA A 196 7.04 -1.02 4.92
CA ALA A 196 7.00 0.17 4.08
C ALA A 196 5.59 0.79 4.09
N PHE A 197 5.51 2.07 3.71
CA PHE A 197 4.25 2.83 3.71
C PHE A 197 3.86 3.36 2.32
N PRO A 198 3.44 2.51 1.38
CA PRO A 198 2.96 2.97 0.08
C PRO A 198 1.74 3.86 0.20
N ALA A 199 1.71 4.98 -0.52
CA ALA A 199 0.58 5.89 -0.55
C ALA A 199 0.23 6.32 -1.98
N TYR A 200 -1.07 6.42 -2.24
CA TYR A 200 -1.63 6.76 -3.54
C TYR A 200 -2.78 7.74 -3.38
N SER A 201 -2.82 8.76 -4.23
CA SER A 201 -3.97 9.64 -4.31
C SER A 201 -5.08 9.00 -5.14
N ASP A 202 -6.33 9.41 -4.91
CA ASP A 202 -7.45 9.00 -5.76
C ASP A 202 -7.22 9.39 -7.23
N ALA A 203 -6.53 10.50 -7.50
CA ALA A 203 -6.18 10.92 -8.86
C ALA A 203 -5.25 9.92 -9.57
N ASP A 204 -4.40 9.22 -8.81
CA ASP A 204 -3.45 8.24 -9.36
C ASP A 204 -4.13 6.91 -9.74
N VAL A 205 -5.20 6.52 -9.03
CA VAL A 205 -5.69 5.12 -9.01
C VAL A 205 -7.19 4.93 -9.24
N ALA A 206 -8.01 5.97 -9.12
CA ALA A 206 -9.45 5.86 -9.33
C ALA A 206 -9.76 5.47 -10.78
N ASP A 207 -10.94 4.87 -10.97
CA ASP A 207 -11.45 4.43 -12.29
C ASP A 207 -10.55 3.40 -13.00
N GLY A 208 -9.79 2.61 -12.23
CA GLY A 208 -8.89 1.59 -12.79
C GLY A 208 -7.61 2.16 -13.40
N ARG A 209 -7.28 3.42 -13.13
CA ARG A 209 -5.96 3.99 -13.46
C ARG A 209 -4.86 3.17 -12.78
N VAL A 210 -3.73 3.08 -13.48
CA VAL A 210 -2.51 2.46 -12.97
C VAL A 210 -1.56 3.57 -12.59
N ALA A 211 -1.24 3.68 -11.30
CA ALA A 211 -0.28 4.64 -10.81
C ALA A 211 1.12 4.32 -11.36
N VAL A 212 1.93 5.37 -11.52
CA VAL A 212 3.35 5.22 -11.82
C VAL A 212 4.03 4.49 -10.67
N ASP A 213 4.96 3.60 -11.00
CA ASP A 213 5.77 2.86 -10.04
C ASP A 213 6.52 3.83 -9.10
N ARG A 214 6.57 3.49 -7.81
CA ARG A 214 7.18 4.31 -6.77
C ARG A 214 8.03 3.47 -5.84
N ASP A 215 9.15 4.05 -5.42
CA ASP A 215 10.03 3.47 -4.42
C ASP A 215 9.70 4.04 -3.03
N TYR A 216 9.77 3.18 -2.02
CA TYR A 216 9.44 3.52 -0.64
C TYR A 216 10.57 3.10 0.29
N ASP A 217 10.88 3.98 1.24
CA ASP A 217 11.77 3.65 2.34
C ASP A 217 11.15 2.54 3.20
N VAL A 218 12.03 1.70 3.73
CA VAL A 218 11.69 0.50 4.48
C VAL A 218 12.21 0.67 5.89
N TYR A 219 11.45 0.27 6.89
CA TYR A 219 11.80 0.41 8.31
C TYR A 219 11.71 -0.94 9.00
N TYR A 220 12.33 -1.06 10.17
CA TYR A 220 12.11 -2.22 11.03
C TYR A 220 10.77 -2.11 11.77
N VAL A 221 10.01 -3.20 11.83
CA VAL A 221 8.89 -3.31 12.75
C VAL A 221 9.46 -3.52 14.13
N ARG A 222 9.42 -2.50 15.00
CA ARG A 222 9.79 -2.67 16.39
C ARG A 222 8.72 -3.50 17.09
N SER A 223 9.09 -4.69 17.53
CA SER A 223 8.34 -5.55 18.44
C SER A 223 8.37 -5.01 19.87
#